data_AF-A0A1B2HQJ1-F1
#
_entry.id   AF-A0A1B2HQJ1-F1
#
_cell.length_a   1.000
_cell.length_b   1.000
_cell.length_c   1.000
_cell.angle_alpha   90.00
_cell.angle_beta   90.00
_cell.angle_gamma   90.00
#
_symmetry.space_group_name_H-M   'P 1'
#
loop_
_entity.id
_entity.type
_entity.pdbx_description
1 polymer ?
#
loop_
_entity_poly.entity_id
_entity_poly.type
_entity_poly.pdbx_seq_one_letter_code
_entity_poly.pdbx_strand_id
1 'polypeptide(L)'
;MSTDVRIMPMAAHEYAAEVHEGAETTRHHVVLSEGFFDDLALVEPDEPTLVEEIIRYLLDREPNTSVPHELDAARLVLEDPEFLPELRRRLT
;
A
#
# COMPACT_ATOMS: atom_id res chain seq x y z
N MET A 1 12.76 -14.95 3.58
CA MET A 1 13.56 -13.74 3.36
C MET A 1 12.92 -12.63 4.18
N SER A 2 13.70 -11.72 4.77
CA SER A 2 13.12 -10.60 5.53
C SER A 2 12.84 -9.45 4.57
N THR A 3 11.62 -8.93 4.61
CA THR A 3 11.21 -7.75 3.84
C THR A 3 11.01 -6.60 4.82
N ASP A 4 11.69 -5.48 4.58
CA ASP A 4 11.57 -4.24 5.38
C ASP A 4 10.84 -3.19 4.54
N VAL A 5 9.80 -2.58 5.10
CA VAL A 5 9.00 -1.54 4.45
C VAL A 5 9.13 -0.26 5.26
N ARG A 6 9.53 0.83 4.62
CA ARG A 6 9.58 2.17 5.24
C ARG A 6 8.66 3.12 4.52
N ILE A 7 7.76 3.72 5.29
CA ILE A 7 6.79 4.70 4.78
C ILE A 7 7.25 6.11 5.14
N MET A 8 7.26 6.98 4.14
CA MET A 8 7.65 8.38 4.26
C MET A 8 6.52 9.26 3.70
N PRO A 9 5.94 10.19 4.50
CA PRO A 9 4.96 11.13 3.99
C PRO A 9 5.60 12.06 2.96
N MET A 10 4.87 12.35 1.88
CA MET A 10 5.30 13.28 0.82
C MET A 10 4.40 14.52 0.76
N ALA A 11 3.09 14.29 0.69
CA ALA A 11 2.05 15.31 0.72
C ALA A 11 0.80 14.76 1.42
N ALA A 12 -0.29 15.54 1.43
CA ALA A 12 -1.57 15.04 1.95
C ALA A 12 -2.00 13.80 1.15
N HIS A 13 -2.18 12.68 1.84
CA HIS A 13 -2.59 11.40 1.25
C HIS A 13 -1.60 10.81 0.21
N GLU A 14 -0.36 11.28 0.19
CA GLU A 14 0.69 10.81 -0.71
C GLU A 14 1.93 10.38 0.08
N TYR A 15 2.41 9.17 -0.20
CA TYR A 15 3.48 8.54 0.56
C TYR A 15 4.50 7.88 -0.38
N ALA A 16 5.77 7.94 -0.01
CA ALA A 16 6.78 7.06 -0.55
C ALA A 16 6.90 5.80 0.32
N ALA A 17 6.82 4.64 -0.29
CA ALA A 17 7.17 3.36 0.30
C ALA A 17 8.51 2.89 -0.26
N GLU A 18 9.49 2.67 0.62
CA GLU A 18 10.77 2.06 0.29
C GLU A 18 10.75 0.61 0.79
N VAL A 19 10.96 -0.33 -0.12
CA VAL A 19 10.88 -1.77 0.16
C VAL A 19 12.26 -2.39 -0.05
N HIS A 20 12.80 -2.99 1.01
CA HIS A 20 14.04 -3.75 0.94
C HIS A 20 13.72 -5.25 1.01
N GLU A 21 14.07 -5.97 -0.05
CA GLU A 21 13.91 -7.42 -0.15
C GLU A 21 15.24 -8.03 -0.59
N GLY A 22 15.91 -8.75 0.33
CA GLY A 22 17.22 -9.32 0.06
C GLY A 22 18.28 -8.26 -0.24
N ALA A 23 18.72 -8.18 -1.49
CA ALA A 23 19.71 -7.20 -1.98
C ALA A 23 19.09 -6.07 -2.81
N GLU A 24 17.77 -6.12 -3.05
CA GLU A 24 17.06 -5.17 -3.89
C GLU A 24 16.31 -4.15 -3.03
N THR A 25 16.33 -2.90 -3.47
CA THR A 25 15.59 -1.81 -2.84
C THR A 25 14.80 -1.08 -3.91
N THR A 26 13.49 -1.03 -3.74
CA THR A 26 12.56 -0.37 -4.65
C THR A 26 11.85 0.77 -3.93
N ARG A 27 11.42 1.76 -4.70
CA ARG A 27 10.65 2.89 -4.20
C ARG A 27 9.36 3.02 -4.99
N HIS A 28 8.27 3.19 -4.26
CA HIS A 28 6.92 3.29 -4.78
C HIS A 28 6.27 4.54 -4.23
N HIS A 29 5.56 5.26 -5.08
CA HIS A 29 4.72 6.39 -4.71
C HIS A 29 3.28 5.88 -4.60
N VAL A 30 2.68 6.07 -3.42
CA VAL A 30 1.35 5.59 -3.08
C VAL A 30 0.44 6.78 -2.85
N VAL A 31 -0.67 6.82 -3.57
CA VAL A 31 -1.71 7.83 -3.47
C VAL A 31 -2.96 7.19 -2.87
N LEU A 32 -3.44 7.76 -1.75
CA LEU A 32 -4.70 7.41 -1.12
C LEU A 32 -5.75 8.44 -1.54
N SER A 33 -6.45 8.18 -2.65
CA SER A 33 -7.47 9.12 -3.13
C SER A 33 -8.67 9.21 -2.18
N GLU A 34 -9.41 10.33 -2.22
CA GLU A 34 -10.60 10.53 -1.36
C GLU A 34 -11.62 9.38 -1.52
N GLY A 35 -11.85 8.92 -2.77
CA GLY A 35 -12.76 7.80 -3.04
C GLY A 35 -12.30 6.47 -2.42
N PHE A 36 -11.01 6.27 -2.21
CA PHE A 36 -10.50 5.09 -1.51
C PHE A 36 -10.89 5.10 -0.02
N PHE A 37 -10.88 6.26 0.63
CA PHE A 37 -11.31 6.37 2.03
C PHE A 37 -12.81 6.08 2.19
N ASP A 38 -13.64 6.56 1.25
CA ASP A 38 -15.07 6.26 1.21
C ASP A 38 -15.32 4.75 1.10
N ASP A 39 -14.59 4.08 0.19
CA ASP A 39 -14.69 2.63 0.00
C ASP A 39 -14.16 1.83 1.19
N LEU A 40 -13.11 2.31 1.87
CA LEU A 40 -12.49 1.63 3.00
C LEU A 40 -13.43 1.59 4.22
N ALA A 41 -14.27 2.62 4.40
CA ALA A 41 -15.23 2.76 5.49
C ALA A 41 -14.63 2.65 6.91
N LEU A 42 -13.36 3.09 7.06
CA LEU A 42 -12.69 3.22 8.36
C LEU A 42 -12.73 4.67 8.83
N VAL A 43 -12.93 4.87 10.13
CA VAL A 43 -12.88 6.20 10.75
C VAL A 43 -11.43 6.52 11.08
N GLU A 44 -10.89 7.59 10.48
CA GLU A 44 -9.55 8.13 10.75
C GLU A 44 -8.44 7.05 10.74
N PRO A 45 -8.24 6.34 9.61
CA PRO A 45 -7.20 5.32 9.54
C PRO A 45 -5.81 5.95 9.73
N ASP A 46 -4.92 5.22 10.40
CA ASP A 46 -3.51 5.56 10.41
C ASP A 46 -2.92 5.33 9.01
N GLU A 47 -2.88 6.40 8.20
CA GLU A 47 -2.49 6.35 6.79
C GLU A 47 -1.12 5.70 6.55
N PRO A 48 -0.05 5.98 7.33
CA PRO A 48 1.20 5.23 7.23
C PRO A 48 1.04 3.72 7.36
N THR A 49 0.28 3.25 8.36
CA THR A 49 0.00 1.82 8.55
C THR A 49 -0.82 1.26 7.40
N LEU A 50 -1.80 2.02 6.91
CA LEU A 50 -2.60 1.68 5.74
C LEU A 50 -1.74 1.49 4.49
N VAL A 51 -0.83 2.42 4.20
CA VAL A 51 0.13 2.32 3.08
C VAL A 51 1.04 1.12 3.24
N GLU A 52 1.56 0.87 4.44
CA GLU A 52 2.39 -0.30 4.71
C GLU A 52 1.65 -1.61 4.41
N GLU A 53 0.39 -1.73 4.84
CA GLU A 53 -0.41 -2.93 4.59
C GLU A 53 -0.81 -3.09 3.12
N ILE A 54 -1.02 -1.99 2.38
CA ILE A 54 -1.20 -2.03 0.92
C ILE A 54 0.05 -2.60 0.24
N ILE A 55 1.23 -2.13 0.63
CA ILE A 55 2.50 -2.61 0.08
C ILE A 55 2.72 -4.09 0.44
N ARG A 56 2.50 -4.47 1.70
CA ARG A 56 2.60 -5.88 2.13
C ARG A 56 1.63 -6.78 1.39
N TYR A 57 0.41 -6.33 1.14
CA TYR A 57 -0.58 -7.07 0.36
C TYR A 57 -0.07 -7.42 -1.05
N LEU A 58 0.60 -6.47 -1.71
CA LEU A 58 1.21 -6.70 -3.04
C LEU A 58 2.42 -7.63 -2.94
N LEU A 59 3.27 -7.44 -1.93
CA LEU A 59 4.48 -8.24 -1.70
C LEU A 59 4.18 -9.71 -1.33
N ASP A 60 2.99 -10.00 -0.80
CA ASP A 60 2.55 -11.38 -0.56
C ASP A 60 2.25 -12.14 -1.87
N ARG A 61 2.14 -11.44 -3.01
CA ARG A 61 1.81 -12.01 -4.33
C ARG A 61 3.00 -11.99 -5.28
N GLU A 62 3.76 -10.90 -5.26
CA GLU A 62 4.80 -10.59 -6.23
C GLU A 62 6.05 -10.02 -5.53
N PRO A 63 7.27 -10.20 -6.07
CA PRO A 63 8.47 -9.60 -5.49
C PRO A 63 8.43 -8.06 -5.58
N ASN A 64 9.25 -7.37 -4.77
CA ASN A 64 9.28 -5.91 -4.72
C ASN A 64 9.56 -5.23 -6.07
N THR A 65 10.32 -5.86 -6.97
CA THR A 65 10.62 -5.38 -8.33
C THR A 65 9.44 -5.46 -9.30
N SER A 66 8.42 -6.25 -8.99
CA SER A 66 7.17 -6.32 -9.75
C SER A 66 6.12 -5.32 -9.28
N VAL A 67 6.32 -4.71 -8.11
CA VAL A 67 5.38 -3.70 -7.58
C VAL A 67 5.49 -2.40 -8.40
N PRO A 68 4.39 -1.85 -8.92
CA PRO A 68 4.40 -0.60 -9.69
C PRO A 68 5.07 0.56 -8.95
N HIS A 69 5.79 1.42 -9.68
CA HIS A 69 6.37 2.64 -9.10
C HIS A 69 5.33 3.66 -8.66
N GLU A 70 4.18 3.72 -9.34
CA GLU A 70 3.05 4.60 -9.02
C GLU A 70 1.86 3.71 -8.67
N LEU A 71 1.31 3.89 -7.47
CA LEU A 71 0.21 3.12 -6.93
C LEU A 71 -0.93 4.04 -6.52
N ASP A 72 -2.09 3.82 -7.11
CA ASP A 72 -3.34 4.44 -6.70
C ASP A 72 -4.19 3.38 -6.01
N ALA A 73 -4.49 3.59 -4.72
CA ALA A 73 -5.24 2.63 -3.93
C ALA A 73 -6.66 2.40 -4.49
N ALA A 74 -7.33 3.44 -5.01
CA ALA A 74 -8.65 3.28 -5.62
C ALA A 74 -8.59 2.46 -6.92
N ARG A 75 -7.49 2.55 -7.67
CA ARG A 75 -7.28 1.71 -8.84
C ARG A 75 -7.14 0.24 -8.47
N LEU A 76 -6.42 -0.07 -7.38
CA LEU A 76 -6.30 -1.44 -6.87
C LEU A 76 -7.67 -2.02 -6.49
N VAL A 77 -8.56 -1.23 -5.89
CA VAL A 77 -9.95 -1.65 -5.60
C VAL A 77 -10.68 -2.12 -6.86
N LEU A 78 -10.49 -1.42 -7.98
CA LEU A 78 -11.14 -1.74 -9.26
C LEU A 78 -10.51 -2.95 -9.95
N GLU A 79 -9.21 -3.16 -9.78
CA GLU A 79 -8.44 -4.21 -10.45
C GLU A 79 -8.44 -5.54 -9.68
N ASP A 80 -8.51 -5.51 -8.35
CA ASP A 80 -8.48 -6.68 -7.48
C ASP A 80 -9.65 -6.70 -6.47
N PRO A 81 -10.68 -7.53 -6.70
CA PRO A 81 -11.84 -7.66 -5.80
C PRO A 81 -11.50 -8.14 -4.38
N GLU A 82 -10.37 -8.81 -4.18
CA GLU A 82 -9.95 -9.32 -2.86
C GLU A 82 -9.18 -8.27 -2.05
N PHE A 83 -8.74 -7.17 -2.67
CA PHE A 83 -7.90 -6.16 -2.05
C PHE A 83 -8.55 -5.50 -0.83
N LEU A 84 -9.74 -4.91 -0.98
CA LEU A 84 -10.41 -4.23 0.14
C LEU A 84 -10.76 -5.17 1.32
N PRO A 85 -11.37 -6.35 1.10
CA PRO A 85 -11.63 -7.29 2.18
C PRO A 85 -10.36 -7.71 2.94
N GLU A 86 -9.28 -7.98 2.22
CA GLU A 86 -8.01 -8.40 2.82
C GLU A 86 -7.34 -7.27 3.58
N LEU A 87 -7.32 -6.06 3.01
CA LEU A 87 -6.75 -4.88 3.65
C LEU A 87 -7.48 -4.56 4.96
N ARG A 88 -8.82 -4.59 4.97
CA ARG A 88 -9.61 -4.44 6.19
C ARG A 88 -9.24 -5.49 7.24
N ARG A 89 -9.07 -6.75 6.84
CA ARG A 89 -8.69 -7.86 7.75
C ARG A 89 -7.32 -7.62 8.41
N ARG A 90 -6.38 -6.98 7.71
CA ARG A 90 -5.03 -6.67 8.24
C ARG A 90 -5.02 -5.51 9.23
N LEU A 91 -6.00 -4.61 9.11
CA LEU A 91 -6.12 -3.39 9.93
C LEU A 91 -6.98 -3.58 11.18
N THR A 92 -7.55 -4.79 11.41
CA THR A 92 -8.38 -5.11 12.59
C THR A 92 -7.59 -5.90 13.62
#